data_AF-A0A2M8Q1W5-F1
#
_entry.id   AF-A0A2M8Q1W5-F1
#
_cell.length_a   1.000
_cell.length_b   1.000
_cell.length_c   1.000
_cell.angle_alpha   90.00
_cell.angle_beta   90.00
_cell.angle_gamma   90.00
#
_symmetry.space_group_name_H-M   'P 1'
#
loop_
_entity.id
_entity.type
_entity.pdbx_description
1 polymer ?
#
loop_
_entity_poly.entity_id
_entity_poly.type
_entity_poly.pdbx_seq_one_letter_code
_entity_poly.pdbx_strand_id
1 'polypeptide(L)'
;MNIDNVDLRLQQAYHLIQQGLRDEAYLILAPICRQYPNNPDAWWLLAHTLDHLEYVQKALQRVLMIDPFYPQAAERLAQVNQKLTSQRIALSSVEVNPYYIPPSLREEQAPTEVLKHNQQAWLWSLAVLAILVFSVAICSVLVIESQRENSPISEAVSQVMANQGIIPFLGPPVATPDPIQFGDTYWQGIGDGVTMDSQAIDGRYLRFFEFPIKVYVEGAYNQQWQAAVDSAIAEINQHVSIEETFDRSEADVVLQITSQSHVQTKCASYSLTMVVGCASISYQPGILKPIIQGEAYVSTSTNNPTGTILHELLHAIGVAAHSPYPDDIMYFEETNHIITRMSQRDINTLNRLYASPSFND
;
A
#
# COMPACT_ATOMS: atom_id res chain seq x y z
N MET A 1 -14.09 -5.03 31.94
CA MET A 1 -15.41 -4.94 31.27
C MET A 1 -16.03 -6.33 31.35
N ASN A 2 -17.29 -6.43 31.79
CA ASN A 2 -17.90 -7.69 32.26
C ASN A 2 -18.34 -8.59 31.08
N ILE A 3 -18.08 -9.91 31.15
CA ILE A 3 -18.43 -10.90 30.12
C ILE A 3 -19.94 -10.87 29.82
N ASP A 4 -20.76 -10.61 30.85
CA ASP A 4 -22.22 -10.46 30.75
C ASP A 4 -22.68 -9.39 29.74
N ASN A 5 -21.82 -8.42 29.39
CA ASN A 5 -22.14 -7.39 28.41
C ASN A 5 -22.02 -7.90 26.96
N VAL A 6 -21.10 -8.83 26.70
CA VAL A 6 -20.85 -9.34 25.34
C VAL A 6 -22.02 -10.18 24.87
N ASP A 7 -22.51 -11.09 25.71
CA ASP A 7 -23.65 -11.96 25.38
C ASP A 7 -24.91 -11.16 25.08
N LEU A 8 -25.17 -10.10 25.87
CA LEU A 8 -26.31 -9.20 25.63
C LEU A 8 -26.19 -8.49 24.28
N ARG A 9 -24.99 -8.03 23.90
CA ARG A 9 -24.75 -7.39 22.61
C ARG A 9 -24.85 -8.37 21.44
N LEU A 10 -24.41 -9.62 21.62
CA LEU A 10 -24.59 -10.68 20.61
C LEU A 10 -26.08 -10.99 20.41
N GLN A 11 -26.86 -11.08 21.48
CA GLN A 11 -28.32 -11.24 21.40
C GLN A 11 -29.00 -10.05 20.69
N GLN A 12 -28.58 -8.82 21.01
CA GLN A 12 -29.07 -7.63 20.32
C GLN A 12 -28.76 -7.66 18.83
N ALA A 13 -27.52 -7.97 18.45
CA ALA A 13 -27.11 -8.08 17.05
C ALA A 13 -27.88 -9.19 16.32
N TYR A 14 -28.11 -10.33 16.97
CA TYR A 14 -28.93 -11.41 16.42
C TYR A 14 -30.36 -10.95 16.11
N HIS A 15 -31.01 -10.21 17.02
CA HIS A 15 -32.34 -9.66 16.78
C HIS A 15 -32.36 -8.66 15.61
N LEU A 16 -31.33 -7.83 15.47
CA LEU A 16 -31.20 -6.91 14.33
C LEU A 16 -31.06 -7.68 13.01
N ILE A 17 -30.25 -8.74 12.97
CA ILE A 17 -30.13 -9.63 11.80
C ILE A 17 -31.48 -10.24 11.44
N GLN A 18 -32.25 -10.72 12.43
CA GLN A 18 -33.59 -11.27 12.20
C GLN A 18 -34.58 -10.25 11.64
N GLN A 19 -34.41 -8.97 11.97
CA GLN A 19 -35.24 -7.85 11.46
C GLN A 19 -34.77 -7.34 10.09
N GLY A 20 -33.67 -7.87 9.55
CA GLY A 20 -33.06 -7.39 8.30
C GLY A 20 -32.20 -6.14 8.45
N LEU A 21 -31.98 -5.67 9.69
CA LEU A 21 -31.16 -4.50 10.03
C LEU A 21 -29.68 -4.89 10.11
N ARG A 22 -29.10 -5.23 8.95
CA ARG A 22 -27.75 -5.79 8.85
C ARG A 22 -26.65 -4.78 9.18
N ASP A 23 -26.80 -3.54 8.75
CA ASP A 23 -25.82 -2.48 8.99
C ASP A 23 -25.71 -2.15 10.48
N GLU A 24 -26.85 -2.06 11.16
CA GLU A 24 -26.91 -1.83 12.61
C GLU A 24 -26.31 -3.01 13.39
N ALA A 25 -26.59 -4.25 12.96
CA ALA A 25 -25.97 -5.43 13.54
C ALA A 25 -24.44 -5.44 13.34
N TYR A 26 -23.97 -5.04 12.15
CA TYR A 26 -22.54 -4.93 11.84
C TYR A 26 -21.83 -3.97 12.80
N LEU A 27 -22.41 -2.79 13.04
CA LEU A 27 -21.86 -1.80 13.97
C LEU A 27 -21.70 -2.32 15.40
N ILE A 28 -22.53 -3.29 15.82
CA ILE A 28 -22.40 -3.96 17.12
C ILE A 28 -21.33 -5.05 17.09
N LEU A 29 -21.32 -5.87 16.03
CA LEU A 29 -20.53 -7.09 15.92
C LEU A 29 -19.06 -6.82 15.59
N ALA A 30 -18.76 -5.86 14.73
CA ALA A 30 -17.37 -5.58 14.32
C ALA A 30 -16.46 -5.20 15.50
N PRO A 31 -16.86 -4.33 16.45
CA PRO A 31 -16.06 -4.09 17.67
C PRO A 31 -15.93 -5.32 18.57
N ILE A 32 -16.94 -6.20 18.63
CA ILE A 32 -16.88 -7.44 19.44
C ILE A 32 -15.87 -8.41 18.84
N CYS A 33 -15.87 -8.59 17.51
CA CYS A 33 -14.90 -9.46 16.83
C CYS A 33 -13.46 -8.95 17.03
N ARG A 34 -13.25 -7.63 17.04
CA ARG A 34 -11.95 -7.02 17.35
C ARG A 34 -11.52 -7.24 18.80
N GLN A 35 -12.42 -7.02 19.76
CA GLN A 35 -12.10 -7.14 21.18
C GLN A 35 -12.00 -8.60 21.65
N TYR A 36 -12.77 -9.51 21.04
CA TYR A 36 -12.87 -10.93 21.39
C TYR A 36 -12.66 -11.79 20.12
N PRO A 37 -11.44 -11.80 19.55
CA PRO A 37 -11.16 -12.47 18.28
C PRO A 37 -11.28 -14.01 18.31
N ASN A 38 -11.44 -14.59 19.50
CA ASN A 38 -11.65 -16.02 19.73
C ASN A 38 -13.10 -16.37 20.10
N ASN A 39 -14.06 -15.46 19.89
CA ASN A 39 -15.49 -15.75 20.09
C ASN A 39 -16.12 -16.19 18.74
N PRO A 40 -16.44 -17.49 18.56
CA PRO A 40 -16.94 -17.98 17.28
C PRO A 40 -18.36 -17.48 16.98
N ASP A 41 -19.21 -17.23 17.99
CA ASP A 41 -20.56 -16.71 17.80
C ASP A 41 -20.54 -15.30 17.19
N ALA A 42 -19.62 -14.45 17.63
CA ALA A 42 -19.45 -13.10 17.11
C ALA A 42 -19.11 -13.12 15.61
N TRP A 43 -18.14 -13.95 15.22
CA TRP A 43 -17.73 -14.12 13.82
C TRP A 43 -18.84 -14.74 12.97
N TRP A 44 -19.59 -15.69 13.53
CA TRP A 44 -20.73 -16.32 12.86
C TRP A 44 -21.84 -15.31 12.57
N LEU A 45 -22.20 -14.49 13.55
CA LEU A 45 -23.19 -13.43 13.36
C LEU A 45 -22.69 -12.36 12.37
N LEU A 46 -21.41 -12.00 12.42
CA LEU A 46 -20.81 -11.05 11.47
C LEU A 46 -20.93 -11.56 10.02
N ALA A 47 -20.73 -12.87 9.79
CA ALA A 47 -20.92 -13.49 8.48
C ALA A 47 -22.35 -13.38 7.92
N HIS A 48 -23.34 -12.96 8.73
CA HIS A 48 -24.73 -12.71 8.30
C HIS A 48 -25.01 -11.24 7.97
N THR A 49 -24.12 -10.33 8.35
CA THR A 49 -24.27 -8.90 8.07
C THR A 49 -23.53 -8.46 6.80
N LEU A 50 -22.59 -9.26 6.31
CA LEU A 50 -21.72 -8.91 5.18
C LEU A 50 -22.38 -9.23 3.83
N ASP A 51 -22.28 -8.31 2.87
CA ASP A 51 -22.86 -8.46 1.52
C ASP A 51 -21.91 -9.11 0.51
N HIS A 52 -20.59 -8.88 0.64
CA HIS A 52 -19.61 -9.48 -0.27
C HIS A 52 -19.26 -10.90 0.16
N LEU A 53 -19.40 -11.84 -0.78
CA LEU A 53 -19.18 -13.28 -0.54
C LEU A 53 -17.77 -13.59 -0.03
N GLU A 54 -16.76 -12.82 -0.43
CA GLU A 54 -15.37 -13.02 0.03
C GLU A 54 -15.23 -12.71 1.54
N TYR A 55 -15.91 -11.69 2.06
CA TYR A 55 -15.89 -11.42 3.50
C TYR A 55 -16.71 -12.42 4.30
N VAL A 56 -17.84 -12.89 3.75
CA VAL A 56 -18.60 -13.99 4.35
C VAL A 56 -17.72 -15.23 4.45
N GLN A 57 -16.95 -15.55 3.39
CA GLN A 57 -16.01 -16.67 3.38
C GLN A 57 -14.95 -16.53 4.48
N LYS A 58 -14.29 -15.37 4.56
CA LYS A 58 -13.26 -15.09 5.58
C LYS A 58 -13.80 -15.21 7.00
N ALA A 59 -14.96 -14.61 7.28
CA ALA A 59 -15.60 -14.70 8.60
C ALA A 59 -15.94 -16.15 8.99
N LEU A 60 -16.45 -16.95 8.04
CA LEU A 60 -16.77 -18.37 8.29
C LEU A 60 -15.52 -19.25 8.46
N GLN A 61 -14.44 -18.97 7.72
CA GLN A 61 -13.15 -19.63 7.96
C GLN A 61 -12.64 -19.33 9.36
N ARG A 62 -12.79 -18.09 9.83
CA ARG A 62 -12.43 -17.70 11.20
C ARG A 62 -13.26 -18.45 12.25
N VAL A 63 -14.56 -18.60 12.06
CA VAL A 63 -15.42 -19.44 12.92
C VAL A 63 -14.88 -20.86 13.04
N LEU A 64 -14.61 -21.52 11.91
CA LEU A 64 -14.15 -22.92 11.88
C LEU A 64 -12.71 -23.09 12.38
N MET A 65 -11.89 -22.04 12.33
CA MET A 65 -10.56 -22.06 12.93
C MET A 65 -10.62 -22.00 14.46
N ILE A 66 -11.60 -21.29 15.01
CA ILE A 66 -11.82 -21.18 16.47
C ILE A 66 -12.52 -22.44 17.00
N ASP A 67 -13.59 -22.86 16.32
CA ASP A 67 -14.37 -24.05 16.63
C ASP A 67 -14.64 -24.87 15.35
N PRO A 68 -13.84 -25.92 15.09
CA PRO A 68 -14.00 -26.77 13.92
C PRO A 68 -15.35 -27.50 13.82
N PHE A 69 -16.07 -27.62 14.94
CA PHE A 69 -17.36 -28.31 15.02
C PHE A 69 -18.54 -27.32 15.12
N TYR A 70 -18.30 -26.03 14.88
CA TYR A 70 -19.32 -25.00 14.99
C TYR A 70 -20.52 -25.32 14.06
N PRO A 71 -21.76 -25.39 14.60
CA PRO A 71 -22.92 -25.81 13.82
C PRO A 71 -23.12 -24.97 12.56
N GLN A 72 -23.39 -25.62 11.43
CA GLN A 72 -23.74 -25.00 10.14
C GLN A 72 -22.64 -24.14 9.47
N ALA A 73 -21.52 -23.85 10.14
CA ALA A 73 -20.45 -23.02 9.57
C ALA A 73 -19.78 -23.67 8.36
N ALA A 74 -19.46 -24.97 8.45
CA ALA A 74 -18.86 -25.73 7.34
C ALA A 74 -19.79 -25.81 6.11
N GLU A 75 -21.07 -26.06 6.35
CA GLU A 75 -22.07 -26.13 5.27
C GLU A 75 -22.23 -24.77 4.58
N ARG A 76 -22.36 -23.68 5.36
CA ARG A 76 -22.48 -22.33 4.81
C ARG A 76 -21.22 -21.92 4.05
N LEU A 77 -20.03 -22.26 4.54
CA LEU A 77 -18.78 -21.98 3.85
C LEU A 77 -18.72 -22.70 2.49
N ALA A 78 -19.16 -23.96 2.43
CA ALA A 78 -19.26 -24.70 1.17
C ALA A 78 -20.22 -24.02 0.17
N GLN A 79 -21.37 -23.53 0.63
CA GLN A 79 -22.32 -22.78 -0.20
C GLN A 79 -21.72 -21.47 -0.75
N VAL A 80 -20.98 -20.73 0.09
CA VAL A 80 -20.31 -19.48 -0.31
C VAL A 80 -19.22 -19.78 -1.36
N ASN A 81 -18.41 -20.81 -1.15
CA ASN A 81 -17.36 -21.23 -2.09
C ASN A 81 -17.93 -21.63 -3.45
N GLN A 82 -19.07 -22.32 -3.47
CA GLN A 82 -19.76 -22.66 -4.70
C GLN A 82 -20.20 -21.40 -5.46
N LYS A 83 -20.77 -20.41 -4.76
CA LYS A 83 -21.20 -19.14 -5.37
C LYS A 83 -20.02 -18.33 -5.94
N LEU A 84 -18.93 -18.22 -5.19
CA LEU A 84 -17.70 -17.55 -5.64
C LEU A 84 -17.12 -18.22 -6.90
N THR A 85 -17.12 -19.55 -6.93
CA THR A 85 -16.66 -20.32 -8.10
C THR A 85 -17.51 -20.01 -9.32
N SER A 86 -18.84 -20.01 -9.19
CA SER A 86 -19.75 -19.66 -10.28
C SER A 86 -19.55 -18.21 -10.78
N GLN A 87 -19.32 -17.25 -9.87
CA GLN A 87 -19.03 -15.87 -10.24
C GLN A 87 -17.73 -15.74 -11.03
N ARG A 88 -16.67 -16.44 -10.62
CA ARG A 88 -15.38 -16.45 -11.32
C ARG A 88 -15.49 -17.07 -12.72
N ILE A 89 -16.22 -18.18 -12.85
CA ILE A 89 -16.47 -18.80 -14.16
C ILE A 89 -17.26 -17.85 -15.08
N ALA A 90 -18.31 -17.20 -14.55
CA ALA A 90 -19.10 -16.26 -15.31
C ALA A 90 -18.25 -15.08 -15.83
N LEU A 91 -17.40 -14.50 -14.99
CA LEU A 91 -16.47 -13.43 -15.38
C LEU A 91 -15.45 -13.89 -16.42
N SER A 92 -14.93 -15.12 -16.29
CA SER A 92 -14.00 -15.70 -17.26
C SER A 92 -14.66 -16.08 -18.59
N SER A 93 -15.98 -16.28 -18.61
CA SER A 93 -16.75 -16.63 -19.81
C SER A 93 -17.27 -15.43 -20.59
N VAL A 94 -16.98 -14.21 -20.13
CA VAL A 94 -17.19 -12.99 -20.94
C VAL A 94 -16.14 -13.01 -22.04
N GLU A 95 -16.45 -13.74 -23.10
CA GLU A 95 -15.69 -13.82 -24.33
C GLU A 95 -15.52 -12.39 -24.85
N VAL A 96 -14.29 -11.86 -24.74
CA VAL A 96 -13.92 -10.58 -25.34
C VAL A 96 -14.11 -10.75 -26.83
N ASN A 97 -15.24 -10.28 -27.37
CA ASN A 97 -15.48 -10.27 -28.81
C ASN A 97 -14.34 -9.49 -29.45
N PRO A 98 -13.42 -10.14 -30.18
CA PRO A 98 -12.24 -9.47 -30.74
C PRO A 98 -12.60 -8.47 -31.85
N TYR A 99 -13.89 -8.33 -32.18
CA TYR A 99 -14.41 -7.42 -33.20
C TYR A 99 -15.30 -6.28 -32.67
N TYR A 100 -15.44 -6.09 -31.35
CA TYR A 100 -16.15 -4.91 -30.84
C TYR A 100 -15.23 -3.67 -30.86
N ILE A 101 -15.22 -2.97 -32.00
CA ILE A 101 -14.68 -1.61 -32.08
C ILE A 101 -15.78 -0.67 -31.56
N PRO A 102 -15.58 0.03 -30.43
CA PRO A 102 -16.57 0.98 -29.93
C PRO A 102 -16.80 2.08 -31.00
N PRO A 103 -18.05 2.53 -31.22
CA PRO A 103 -18.38 3.55 -32.23
C PRO A 103 -17.61 4.88 -32.07
N SER A 104 -17.03 5.13 -30.89
CA SER A 104 -16.24 6.32 -30.57
C SER A 104 -14.84 6.35 -31.18
N LEU A 105 -14.37 5.27 -31.82
CA LEU A 105 -13.08 5.24 -32.54
C LEU A 105 -13.24 5.42 -34.06
N ARG A 106 -14.41 5.84 -34.53
CA ARG A 106 -14.59 6.28 -35.91
C ARG A 106 -13.94 7.65 -36.05
N GLU A 107 -12.70 7.64 -36.51
CA GLU A 107 -11.86 8.80 -36.80
C GLU A 107 -12.62 9.80 -37.70
N GLU A 108 -13.23 10.81 -37.08
CA GLU A 108 -13.77 11.95 -37.77
C GLU A 108 -12.58 12.82 -38.20
N GLN A 109 -12.22 12.71 -39.48
CA GLN A 109 -11.17 13.52 -40.10
C GLN A 109 -11.55 15.00 -39.98
N ALA A 110 -10.98 15.68 -38.99
CA ALA A 110 -11.08 17.12 -38.85
C ALA A 110 -10.25 17.82 -39.95
N PRO A 111 -10.68 18.99 -40.46
CA PRO A 111 -10.00 19.66 -41.55
C PRO A 111 -8.64 20.21 -41.09
N THR A 112 -7.57 19.79 -41.75
CA THR A 112 -6.24 20.41 -41.65
C THR A 112 -6.25 21.77 -42.34
N GLU A 113 -6.77 22.79 -41.68
CA GLU A 113 -6.40 24.17 -41.94
C GLU A 113 -6.32 24.93 -40.60
N VAL A 114 -5.37 25.88 -40.54
CA VAL A 114 -5.06 26.75 -39.40
C VAL A 114 -4.05 26.19 -38.39
N LEU A 115 -2.77 26.13 -38.79
CA LEU A 115 -1.63 26.37 -37.88
C LEU A 115 -0.42 26.91 -38.66
N LYS A 116 -0.64 28.02 -39.39
CA LYS A 116 0.44 28.97 -39.71
C LYS A 116 0.34 30.15 -38.75
N HIS A 117 0.58 29.90 -37.47
CA HIS A 117 0.78 30.99 -36.52
C HIS A 117 2.06 30.77 -35.72
N ASN A 118 3.00 31.68 -35.98
CA ASN A 118 4.00 32.19 -35.05
C ASN A 118 5.24 31.35 -34.74
N GLN A 119 5.95 30.88 -35.77
CA GLN A 119 7.33 30.39 -35.64
C GLN A 119 8.31 31.46 -35.10
N GLN A 120 8.00 32.76 -35.25
CA GLN A 120 8.85 33.84 -34.73
C GLN A 120 8.78 33.96 -33.21
N ALA A 121 7.62 33.79 -32.58
CA ALA A 121 7.54 33.83 -31.12
C ALA A 121 8.35 32.71 -30.46
N TRP A 122 8.37 31.51 -31.06
CA TRP A 122 9.13 30.38 -30.53
C TRP A 122 10.65 30.60 -30.57
N LEU A 123 11.15 31.25 -31.63
CA LEU A 123 12.57 31.62 -31.73
C LEU A 123 12.98 32.69 -30.70
N TRP A 124 12.11 33.66 -30.41
CA TRP A 124 12.36 34.65 -29.35
C TRP A 124 12.35 34.03 -27.96
N SER A 125 11.44 33.09 -27.69
CA SER A 125 11.40 32.35 -26.41
C SER A 125 12.67 31.53 -26.17
N LEU A 126 13.20 30.87 -27.20
CA LEU A 126 14.47 30.14 -27.10
C LEU A 126 15.67 31.06 -26.87
N ALA A 127 15.71 32.22 -27.52
CA ALA A 127 16.78 33.19 -27.33
C ALA A 127 16.80 33.76 -25.90
N VAL A 128 15.64 34.07 -25.32
CA VAL A 128 15.53 34.55 -23.94
C VAL A 128 15.95 33.46 -22.95
N LEU A 129 15.54 32.21 -23.17
CA LEU A 129 15.94 31.09 -22.33
C LEU A 129 17.46 30.87 -22.35
N ALA A 130 18.09 30.95 -23.53
CA ALA A 130 19.54 30.80 -23.67
C ALA A 130 20.31 31.90 -22.91
N ILE A 131 19.85 33.16 -22.96
CA ILE A 131 20.45 34.27 -22.21
C ILE A 131 20.32 34.07 -20.70
N LEU A 132 19.19 33.55 -20.23
CA LEU A 132 18.94 33.25 -18.81
C LEU A 132 19.85 32.13 -18.29
N VAL A 133 20.02 31.05 -19.06
CA VAL A 133 20.93 29.96 -18.68
C VAL A 133 22.38 30.45 -18.66
N PHE A 134 22.79 31.29 -19.62
CA PHE A 134 24.14 31.82 -19.68
C PHE A 134 24.43 32.80 -18.53
N SER A 135 23.46 33.61 -18.13
CA SER A 135 23.64 34.54 -17.00
C SER A 135 23.75 33.79 -15.66
N VAL A 136 22.97 32.73 -15.45
CA VAL A 136 23.08 31.88 -14.26
C VAL A 136 24.45 31.19 -14.21
N ALA A 137 24.92 30.62 -15.32
CA ALA A 137 26.23 29.99 -15.39
C ALA A 137 27.38 30.97 -15.08
N ILE A 138 27.33 32.20 -15.61
CA ILE A 138 28.30 33.25 -15.28
C ILE A 138 28.26 33.60 -13.80
N CYS A 139 27.06 33.77 -13.21
CA CYS A 139 26.91 34.04 -11.79
C CYS A 139 27.49 32.91 -10.92
N SER A 140 27.27 31.63 -11.29
CA SER A 140 27.83 30.48 -10.57
C SER A 140 29.36 30.47 -10.60
N VAL A 141 29.98 30.77 -11.75
CA VAL A 141 31.45 30.84 -11.86
C VAL A 141 32.02 31.98 -11.00
N LEU A 142 31.37 33.16 -11.02
CA LEU A 142 31.81 34.30 -10.20
C LEU A 142 31.67 34.04 -8.69
N VAL A 143 30.64 33.29 -8.26
CA VAL A 143 30.49 32.89 -6.85
C VAL A 143 31.58 31.91 -6.44
N ILE A 144 31.92 30.94 -7.28
CA ILE A 144 33.00 29.97 -6.99
C ILE A 144 34.36 30.67 -6.89
N GLU A 145 34.62 31.65 -7.76
CA GLU A 145 35.87 32.40 -7.76
C GLU A 145 35.96 33.36 -6.55
N SER A 146 34.84 33.96 -6.14
CA SER A 146 34.75 34.77 -4.92
C SER A 146 34.97 33.96 -3.63
N GLN A 147 34.65 32.67 -3.61
CA GLN A 147 34.88 31.79 -2.46
C GLN A 147 36.32 31.28 -2.37
N ARG A 148 37.10 31.41 -3.46
CA ARG A 148 38.49 30.92 -3.53
C ARG A 148 39.50 31.83 -2.84
N GLU A 149 39.18 33.10 -2.62
CA GLU A 149 40.07 34.06 -1.94
C GLU A 149 39.90 34.10 -0.40
N ASN A 150 38.90 33.43 0.18
CA ASN A 150 38.63 33.48 1.61
C ASN A 150 38.38 32.09 2.22
N SER A 151 39.43 31.29 2.37
CA SER A 151 39.51 30.34 3.49
C SER A 151 40.95 29.96 3.83
N PRO A 152 41.42 30.28 5.04
CA PRO A 152 42.51 29.55 5.66
C PRO A 152 41.97 28.22 6.24
N ILE A 153 42.88 27.27 6.44
CA ILE A 153 42.72 26.01 7.20
C ILE A 153 42.43 24.78 6.33
N SER A 154 43.50 24.20 5.79
CA SER A 154 43.59 22.77 5.49
C SER A 154 44.62 22.13 6.42
N GLU A 155 44.19 21.66 7.58
CA GLU A 155 44.90 20.63 8.34
C GLU A 155 43.96 20.13 9.45
N ALA A 156 43.92 18.80 9.64
CA ALA A 156 43.16 18.05 10.64
C ALA A 156 41.73 17.57 10.28
N VAL A 157 41.59 16.71 9.25
CA VAL A 157 40.63 15.56 9.30
C VAL A 157 41.16 14.38 8.45
N SER A 158 42.27 13.76 8.85
CA SER A 158 42.76 12.51 8.22
C SER A 158 43.10 11.41 9.24
N GLN A 159 42.41 11.36 10.38
CA GLN A 159 42.72 10.36 11.43
C GLN A 159 41.53 9.69 12.13
N VAL A 160 40.36 9.49 11.49
CA VAL A 160 39.27 8.69 12.11
C VAL A 160 38.52 7.76 11.13
N MET A 161 39.21 7.12 10.19
CA MET A 161 38.60 6.04 9.39
C MET A 161 39.61 4.91 9.17
N ALA A 162 40.00 4.24 10.26
CA ALA A 162 40.83 3.05 10.20
C ALA A 162 40.51 2.11 11.37
N ASN A 163 39.23 1.73 11.56
CA ASN A 163 38.91 0.52 12.31
C ASN A 163 37.45 0.07 12.18
N GLN A 164 37.05 -0.55 11.06
CA GLN A 164 35.98 -1.57 11.09
C GLN A 164 36.32 -2.67 10.08
N GLY A 165 36.55 -3.86 10.61
CA GLY A 165 36.97 -5.05 9.88
C GLY A 165 35.86 -5.59 8.99
N ILE A 166 36.23 -5.86 7.75
CA ILE A 166 35.47 -6.61 6.77
C ILE A 166 35.60 -8.10 7.12
N ILE A 167 34.47 -8.78 7.37
CA ILE A 167 34.41 -10.24 7.49
C ILE A 167 34.01 -10.80 6.10
N PRO A 168 34.71 -11.81 5.54
CA PRO A 168 34.34 -12.37 4.25
C PRO A 168 33.13 -13.31 4.35
N PHE A 169 32.23 -13.14 3.38
CA PHE A 169 31.03 -13.93 3.11
C PHE A 169 31.40 -15.36 2.67
N LEU A 170 30.86 -16.38 3.34
CA LEU A 170 31.05 -17.80 2.99
C LEU A 170 29.69 -18.52 2.96
N GLY A 171 29.19 -18.80 1.74
CA GLY A 171 28.28 -19.89 1.38
C GLY A 171 26.79 -19.73 1.71
N PRO A 172 25.88 -20.27 0.87
CA PRO A 172 24.45 -20.28 1.16
C PRO A 172 24.14 -21.33 2.24
N PRO A 173 23.31 -21.02 3.26
CA PRO A 173 22.91 -22.01 4.24
C PRO A 173 21.92 -23.02 3.64
N VAL A 174 22.15 -24.29 3.95
CA VAL A 174 21.24 -25.40 3.73
C VAL A 174 19.98 -25.18 4.57
N ALA A 175 18.81 -25.27 3.95
CA ALA A 175 17.52 -25.08 4.59
C ALA A 175 17.24 -26.18 5.63
N THR A 176 17.17 -25.81 6.90
CA THR A 176 16.42 -26.53 7.92
C THR A 176 15.03 -25.91 8.06
N PRO A 177 13.97 -26.69 8.35
CA PRO A 177 12.65 -26.13 8.59
C PRO A 177 12.68 -25.38 9.93
N ASP A 178 12.68 -24.05 9.87
CA ASP A 178 12.84 -23.18 11.03
C ASP A 178 11.56 -23.10 11.88
N PRO A 179 11.69 -23.06 13.22
CA PRO A 179 10.58 -22.82 14.14
C PRO A 179 10.03 -21.40 13.91
N ILE A 180 8.70 -21.26 13.91
CA ILE A 180 7.93 -20.02 13.64
C ILE A 180 8.69 -18.79 14.16
N GLN A 181 9.32 -18.05 13.25
CA GLN A 181 10.14 -16.89 13.59
C GLN A 181 9.23 -15.68 13.79
N PHE A 182 9.63 -14.77 14.69
CA PHE A 182 8.97 -13.48 14.90
C PHE A 182 8.62 -12.82 13.54
N GLY A 183 7.33 -12.61 13.25
CA GLY A 183 6.84 -12.05 11.98
C GLY A 183 5.86 -12.95 11.21
N ASP A 184 5.80 -14.26 11.51
CA ASP A 184 4.93 -15.20 10.79
C ASP A 184 3.42 -14.95 10.98
N THR A 185 2.99 -14.39 12.11
CA THR A 185 1.55 -14.13 12.39
C THR A 185 0.92 -13.09 11.47
N TYR A 186 1.74 -12.20 10.90
CA TYR A 186 1.33 -11.20 9.92
C TYR A 186 1.30 -11.74 8.50
N TRP A 187 2.37 -12.45 8.16
CA TRP A 187 2.51 -13.10 6.87
C TRP A 187 1.33 -14.05 6.59
N GLN A 188 0.80 -14.66 7.65
CA GLN A 188 -0.35 -15.56 7.65
C GLN A 188 -1.71 -14.86 7.89
N GLY A 189 -1.73 -13.52 7.96
CA GLY A 189 -2.92 -12.65 7.85
C GLY A 189 -4.00 -12.80 8.92
N ILE A 190 -3.66 -12.48 10.17
CA ILE A 190 -4.63 -12.45 11.29
C ILE A 190 -5.35 -11.09 11.42
N GLY A 191 -4.94 -10.03 10.69
CA GLY A 191 -5.53 -8.68 10.76
C GLY A 191 -6.93 -8.58 10.12
N ASP A 192 -7.00 -8.29 8.82
CA ASP A 192 -8.24 -8.16 8.03
C ASP A 192 -8.51 -9.38 7.12
N GLY A 193 -7.73 -10.44 7.29
CA GLY A 193 -7.86 -11.70 6.58
C GLY A 193 -7.22 -11.73 5.18
N VAL A 194 -6.39 -10.75 4.80
CA VAL A 194 -5.43 -10.92 3.68
C VAL A 194 -4.09 -11.39 4.25
N THR A 195 -3.53 -12.45 3.68
CA THR A 195 -2.21 -12.99 4.06
C THR A 195 -1.22 -12.74 2.92
N MET A 196 0.07 -12.59 3.21
CA MET A 196 1.09 -12.50 2.17
C MET A 196 1.11 -13.77 1.30
N ASP A 197 0.94 -14.95 1.92
CA ASP A 197 0.88 -16.22 1.18
C ASP A 197 -0.32 -16.32 0.23
N SER A 198 -1.45 -15.68 0.57
CA SER A 198 -2.61 -15.62 -0.31
C SER A 198 -2.39 -14.77 -1.56
N GLN A 199 -1.38 -13.89 -1.54
CA GLN A 199 -0.97 -13.04 -2.65
C GLN A 199 0.20 -13.62 -3.44
N ALA A 200 0.79 -14.72 -2.97
CA ALA A 200 1.86 -15.40 -3.67
C ALA A 200 1.31 -16.21 -4.85
N ILE A 201 1.99 -16.15 -5.99
CA ILE A 201 1.71 -17.01 -7.15
C ILE A 201 2.94 -17.88 -7.37
N ASP A 202 2.79 -19.20 -7.24
CA ASP A 202 3.89 -20.16 -7.32
C ASP A 202 5.10 -19.83 -6.42
N GLY A 203 4.83 -19.31 -5.22
CA GLY A 203 5.85 -18.91 -4.24
C GLY A 203 6.58 -17.60 -4.57
N ARG A 204 6.12 -16.87 -5.58
CA ARG A 204 6.63 -15.55 -5.97
C ARG A 204 5.68 -14.48 -5.45
N TYR A 205 6.19 -13.27 -5.26
CA TYR A 205 5.44 -12.13 -4.72
C TYR A 205 5.45 -10.94 -5.67
N LEU A 206 4.37 -10.18 -5.68
CA LEU A 206 4.29 -8.91 -6.39
C LEU A 206 5.04 -7.85 -5.58
N ARG A 207 6.29 -7.57 -6.00
CA ARG A 207 7.16 -6.54 -5.42
C ARG A 207 8.05 -5.93 -6.48
N PHE A 208 8.58 -4.76 -6.21
CA PHE A 208 9.61 -4.15 -7.04
C PHE A 208 10.91 -4.98 -7.00
N PHE A 209 11.64 -4.95 -8.11
CA PHE A 209 12.90 -5.67 -8.30
C PHE A 209 14.00 -4.79 -8.91
N GLU A 210 13.68 -3.54 -9.25
CA GLU A 210 14.66 -2.51 -9.62
C GLU A 210 14.73 -1.47 -8.52
N PHE A 211 15.95 -0.98 -8.29
CA PHE A 211 16.24 -0.08 -7.18
C PHE A 211 17.12 1.09 -7.67
N PRO A 212 16.96 2.28 -7.06
CA PRO A 212 15.99 2.61 -6.01
C PRO A 212 14.55 2.63 -6.55
N ILE A 213 13.57 2.30 -5.69
CA ILE A 213 12.15 2.49 -6.01
C ILE A 213 11.88 4.01 -5.99
N LYS A 214 11.38 4.55 -7.09
CA LYS A 214 11.13 6.00 -7.22
C LYS A 214 9.71 6.36 -6.78
N VAL A 215 9.59 7.25 -5.80
CA VAL A 215 8.32 7.74 -5.26
C VAL A 215 8.09 9.16 -5.75
N TYR A 216 7.01 9.39 -6.50
CA TYR A 216 6.54 10.75 -6.78
C TYR A 216 5.47 11.16 -5.78
N VAL A 217 5.64 12.33 -5.19
CA VAL A 217 4.72 12.86 -4.18
C VAL A 217 3.88 13.97 -4.80
N GLU A 218 2.57 13.75 -4.85
CA GLU A 218 1.59 14.71 -5.31
C GLU A 218 0.80 15.23 -4.09
N GLY A 219 0.66 16.55 -3.95
CA GLY A 219 -0.22 17.11 -2.92
C GLY A 219 0.42 17.53 -1.59
N ALA A 220 1.71 17.24 -1.37
CA ALA A 220 2.45 17.60 -0.15
C ALA A 220 2.82 19.11 -0.10
N TYR A 221 1.83 20.00 -0.07
CA TYR A 221 2.07 21.43 -0.32
C TYR A 221 2.66 22.23 0.85
N ASN A 222 2.88 21.63 2.03
CA ASN A 222 3.46 22.33 3.16
C ASN A 222 4.60 21.56 3.84
N GLN A 223 5.41 22.29 4.61
CA GLN A 223 6.60 21.75 5.26
C GLN A 223 6.30 20.58 6.22
N GLN A 224 5.13 20.57 6.86
CA GLN A 224 4.73 19.49 7.76
C GLN A 224 4.49 18.19 7.00
N TRP A 225 3.80 18.25 5.86
CA TRP A 225 3.56 17.08 5.00
C TRP A 225 4.84 16.59 4.36
N GLN A 226 5.70 17.49 3.87
CA GLN A 226 7.00 17.08 3.35
C GLN A 226 7.85 16.40 4.44
N ALA A 227 7.92 16.94 5.66
CA ALA A 227 8.66 16.31 6.75
C ALA A 227 8.10 14.91 7.11
N ALA A 228 6.79 14.72 6.97
CA ALA A 228 6.16 13.41 7.18
C ALA A 228 6.54 12.40 6.08
N VAL A 229 6.55 12.86 4.81
CA VAL A 229 7.04 12.09 3.66
C VAL A 229 8.50 11.71 3.84
N ASP A 230 9.36 12.69 4.13
CA ASP A 230 10.80 12.49 4.34
C ASP A 230 11.06 11.44 5.43
N SER A 231 10.30 11.51 6.53
CA SER A 231 10.40 10.58 7.65
C SER A 231 9.98 9.16 7.27
N ALA A 232 8.88 9.01 6.52
CA ALA A 232 8.39 7.70 6.08
C ALA A 232 9.34 7.06 5.06
N ILE A 233 9.83 7.83 4.07
CA ILE A 233 10.83 7.38 3.10
C ILE A 233 12.12 6.97 3.83
N ALA A 234 12.61 7.78 4.78
CA ALA A 234 13.81 7.46 5.55
C ALA A 234 13.66 6.19 6.40
N GLU A 235 12.47 5.89 6.93
CA GLU A 235 12.20 4.66 7.67
C GLU A 235 12.24 3.43 6.75
N ILE A 236 11.60 3.48 5.57
CA ILE A 236 11.63 2.39 4.58
C ILE A 236 13.05 2.18 4.04
N ASN A 237 13.78 3.27 3.77
CA ASN A 237 15.10 3.25 3.15
C ASN A 237 16.19 2.56 4.01
N GLN A 238 15.91 2.31 5.30
CA GLN A 238 16.77 1.48 6.15
C GLN A 238 16.76 -0.01 5.75
N HIS A 239 15.76 -0.45 4.99
CA HIS A 239 15.51 -1.85 4.66
C HIS A 239 15.34 -2.10 3.16
N VAL A 240 14.76 -1.15 2.42
CA VAL A 240 14.50 -1.25 0.99
C VAL A 240 14.85 0.07 0.33
N SER A 241 15.71 0.06 -0.70
CA SER A 241 16.17 1.28 -1.35
C SER A 241 15.03 2.01 -2.06
N ILE A 242 14.66 3.17 -1.54
CA ILE A 242 13.56 4.01 -2.02
C ILE A 242 13.98 5.48 -1.99
N GLU A 243 13.58 6.26 -2.99
CA GLU A 243 13.89 7.69 -3.08
C GLU A 243 12.72 8.48 -3.64
N GLU A 244 12.64 9.76 -3.28
CA GLU A 244 11.69 10.68 -3.89
C GLU A 244 12.19 11.12 -5.28
N THR A 245 11.28 11.18 -6.26
CA THR A 245 11.53 11.79 -7.57
C THR A 245 10.62 13.00 -7.79
N PHE A 246 11.16 14.02 -8.47
CA PHE A 246 10.38 15.19 -8.90
C PHE A 246 9.70 14.98 -10.26
N ASP A 247 10.06 13.92 -10.99
CA ASP A 247 9.45 13.58 -12.27
C ASP A 247 8.48 12.42 -12.11
N ARG A 248 7.18 12.72 -12.23
CA ARG A 248 6.12 11.72 -12.15
C ARG A 248 6.25 10.61 -13.20
N SER A 249 6.86 10.89 -14.35
CA SER A 249 7.04 9.89 -15.42
C SER A 249 8.10 8.85 -15.10
N GLU A 250 8.99 9.13 -14.14
CA GLU A 250 9.98 8.19 -13.64
C GLU A 250 9.51 7.43 -12.40
N ALA A 251 8.30 7.69 -11.91
CA ALA A 251 7.82 7.15 -10.64
C ALA A 251 7.37 5.69 -10.75
N ASP A 252 7.90 4.86 -9.87
CA ASP A 252 7.43 3.51 -9.60
C ASP A 252 6.19 3.53 -8.69
N VAL A 253 6.17 4.49 -7.75
CA VAL A 253 5.08 4.70 -6.79
C VAL A 253 4.60 6.14 -6.86
N VAL A 254 3.28 6.34 -6.92
CA VAL A 254 2.67 7.67 -6.78
C VAL A 254 1.99 7.76 -5.43
N LEU A 255 2.48 8.65 -4.57
CA LEU A 255 1.85 9.01 -3.30
C LEU A 255 1.05 10.30 -3.48
N GLN A 256 -0.26 10.25 -3.27
CA GLN A 256 -1.14 11.40 -3.36
C GLN A 256 -1.68 11.80 -1.98
N ILE A 257 -1.28 12.98 -1.50
CA ILE A 257 -1.82 13.62 -0.29
C ILE A 257 -2.97 14.55 -0.69
N THR A 258 -4.20 14.21 -0.30
CA THR A 258 -5.40 14.81 -0.87
C THR A 258 -6.54 14.97 0.15
N SER A 259 -7.69 15.50 -0.27
CA SER A 259 -8.83 15.68 0.63
C SER A 259 -9.46 14.34 1.02
N GLN A 260 -10.07 14.29 2.21
CA GLN A 260 -10.84 13.12 2.68
C GLN A 260 -11.87 12.63 1.67
N SER A 261 -12.54 13.55 0.97
CA SER A 261 -13.51 13.22 -0.08
C SER A 261 -12.88 12.53 -1.30
N HIS A 262 -11.66 12.92 -1.67
CA HIS A 262 -10.95 12.29 -2.78
C HIS A 262 -10.47 10.89 -2.39
N VAL A 263 -9.93 10.74 -1.17
CA VAL A 263 -9.58 9.43 -0.61
C VAL A 263 -10.81 8.53 -0.58
N GLN A 264 -11.95 8.96 -0.06
CA GLN A 264 -13.18 8.17 -0.06
C GLN A 264 -13.64 7.75 -1.47
N THR A 265 -13.43 8.60 -2.48
CA THR A 265 -13.80 8.29 -3.86
C THR A 265 -12.85 7.26 -4.49
N LYS A 266 -11.55 7.37 -4.22
CA LYS A 266 -10.51 6.48 -4.76
C LYS A 266 -10.46 5.15 -4.04
N CYS A 267 -10.58 5.21 -2.73
CA CYS A 267 -10.57 4.09 -1.80
C CYS A 267 -11.97 3.56 -1.53
N ALA A 268 -12.94 3.75 -2.45
CA ALA A 268 -14.37 3.41 -2.29
C ALA A 268 -14.66 1.89 -2.17
N SER A 269 -13.67 1.13 -1.73
CA SER A 269 -13.83 -0.18 -1.13
C SER A 269 -14.47 0.04 0.25
N TYR A 270 -15.79 -0.14 0.31
CA TYR A 270 -16.59 -0.37 1.52
C TYR A 270 -17.27 0.84 2.17
N SER A 271 -18.48 0.54 2.65
CA SER A 271 -19.44 1.34 3.42
C SER A 271 -18.91 1.75 4.82
N LEU A 272 -17.62 2.11 4.93
CA LEU A 272 -16.99 2.60 6.14
C LEU A 272 -16.90 4.11 6.10
N THR A 273 -17.39 4.77 7.15
CA THR A 273 -17.56 6.22 7.19
C THR A 273 -16.24 7.01 7.33
N MET A 274 -15.08 6.37 7.57
CA MET A 274 -13.79 7.06 7.66
C MET A 274 -12.62 6.15 7.24
N VAL A 275 -12.15 6.31 6.00
CA VAL A 275 -10.88 5.76 5.50
C VAL A 275 -9.90 6.92 5.35
N VAL A 276 -8.77 6.88 6.05
CA VAL A 276 -7.76 7.97 6.04
C VAL A 276 -6.67 7.76 4.99
N GLY A 277 -6.57 6.56 4.43
CA GLY A 277 -5.66 6.23 3.36
C GLY A 277 -6.01 4.90 2.71
N CYS A 278 -5.47 4.68 1.53
CA CYS A 278 -5.41 3.36 0.92
C CYS A 278 -4.27 3.30 -0.08
N ALA A 279 -3.82 2.09 -0.38
CA ALA A 279 -2.81 1.87 -1.38
C ALA A 279 -3.03 0.55 -2.13
N SER A 280 -2.40 0.47 -3.29
CA SER A 280 -2.42 -0.71 -4.14
C SER A 280 -1.10 -0.84 -4.89
N ILE A 281 -0.78 -2.06 -5.25
CA ILE A 281 0.29 -2.37 -6.19
C ILE A 281 -0.33 -3.10 -7.36
N SER A 282 0.04 -2.69 -8.57
CA SER A 282 -0.49 -3.23 -9.81
C SER A 282 0.63 -3.87 -10.63
N TYR A 283 0.26 -4.89 -11.38
CA TYR A 283 1.13 -5.59 -12.31
C TYR A 283 0.50 -5.55 -13.70
N GLN A 284 1.25 -5.04 -14.66
CA GLN A 284 0.89 -5.12 -16.07
C GLN A 284 1.93 -5.97 -16.81
N PRO A 285 1.53 -7.10 -17.40
CA PRO A 285 2.45 -7.90 -18.22
C PRO A 285 2.86 -7.08 -19.45
N GLY A 286 4.15 -6.76 -19.56
CA GLY A 286 4.72 -6.11 -20.73
C GLY A 286 5.41 -7.12 -21.64
N ILE A 287 5.52 -6.79 -22.94
CA ILE A 287 6.14 -7.65 -23.95
C ILE A 287 7.65 -7.83 -23.72
N LEU A 288 8.32 -6.78 -23.20
CA LEU A 288 9.77 -6.78 -22.95
C LEU A 288 10.10 -6.83 -21.46
N LYS A 289 9.26 -6.20 -20.63
CA LYS A 289 9.44 -6.14 -19.17
C LYS A 289 8.08 -5.87 -18.53
N PRO A 290 7.72 -6.52 -17.42
CA PRO A 290 6.51 -6.17 -16.67
C PRO A 290 6.62 -4.77 -16.08
N ILE A 291 5.48 -4.07 -16.04
CA ILE A 291 5.36 -2.79 -15.35
C ILE A 291 4.72 -3.07 -13.99
N ILE A 292 5.44 -2.76 -12.93
CA ILE A 292 4.92 -2.76 -11.56
C ILE A 292 4.71 -1.30 -11.19
N GLN A 293 3.53 -0.96 -10.68
CA GLN A 293 3.23 0.40 -10.28
C GLN A 293 2.46 0.41 -8.97
N GLY A 294 2.96 1.17 -8.00
CA GLY A 294 2.31 1.42 -6.73
C GLY A 294 1.53 2.73 -6.76
N GLU A 295 0.38 2.74 -6.09
CA GLU A 295 -0.39 3.96 -5.83
C GLU A 295 -0.77 4.00 -4.36
N ALA A 296 -0.58 5.15 -3.71
CA ALA A 296 -0.99 5.41 -2.35
C ALA A 296 -1.76 6.73 -2.30
N TYR A 297 -2.84 6.76 -1.53
CA TYR A 297 -3.67 7.93 -1.30
C TYR A 297 -3.74 8.18 0.21
N VAL A 298 -3.43 9.39 0.66
CA VAL A 298 -3.46 9.76 2.08
C VAL A 298 -4.31 11.01 2.26
N SER A 299 -5.20 10.96 3.25
CA SER A 299 -6.10 12.06 3.57
C SER A 299 -5.38 13.11 4.39
N THR A 300 -5.55 14.36 3.98
CA THR A 300 -5.12 15.55 4.73
C THR A 300 -5.80 15.70 6.09
N SER A 301 -6.84 14.92 6.39
CA SER A 301 -7.53 14.93 7.69
C SER A 301 -6.97 13.94 8.71
N THR A 302 -6.00 13.09 8.36
CA THR A 302 -5.36 12.20 9.35
C THR A 302 -4.66 13.02 10.43
N ASN A 303 -4.70 12.53 11.66
CA ASN A 303 -3.98 13.12 12.79
C ASN A 303 -2.54 12.59 12.91
N ASN A 304 -2.16 11.61 12.10
CA ASN A 304 -0.85 10.95 12.10
C ASN A 304 -0.26 10.85 10.69
N PRO A 305 0.14 11.97 10.07
CA PRO A 305 0.57 11.99 8.67
C PRO A 305 1.75 11.04 8.39
N THR A 306 2.77 11.03 9.24
CA THR A 306 3.93 10.14 9.06
C THR A 306 3.52 8.67 9.13
N GLY A 307 2.70 8.29 10.11
CA GLY A 307 2.28 6.91 10.26
C GLY A 307 1.41 6.43 9.10
N THR A 308 0.42 7.25 8.71
CA THR A 308 -0.46 6.93 7.58
C THR A 308 0.33 6.85 6.27
N ILE A 309 1.25 7.78 5.99
CA ILE A 309 2.11 7.69 4.79
C ILE A 309 2.95 6.41 4.83
N LEU A 310 3.57 6.09 5.97
CA LEU A 310 4.40 4.90 6.11
C LEU A 310 3.60 3.60 5.86
N HIS A 311 2.40 3.50 6.44
CA HIS A 311 1.48 2.39 6.22
C HIS A 311 1.12 2.22 4.73
N GLU A 312 0.66 3.31 4.09
CA GLU A 312 0.24 3.25 2.70
C GLU A 312 1.41 3.01 1.73
N LEU A 313 2.60 3.55 2.01
CA LEU A 313 3.77 3.27 1.19
C LEU A 313 4.20 1.81 1.29
N LEU A 314 4.13 1.19 2.47
CA LEU A 314 4.43 -0.24 2.63
C LEU A 314 3.50 -1.11 1.78
N HIS A 315 2.21 -0.76 1.71
CA HIS A 315 1.26 -1.38 0.78
C HIS A 315 1.61 -1.14 -0.68
N ALA A 316 1.91 0.10 -1.06
CA ALA A 316 2.25 0.47 -2.44
C ALA A 316 3.53 -0.22 -2.95
N ILE A 317 4.43 -0.63 -2.04
CA ILE A 317 5.64 -1.40 -2.37
C ILE A 317 5.50 -2.92 -2.19
N GLY A 318 4.28 -3.41 -1.92
CA GLY A 318 3.93 -4.83 -2.02
C GLY A 318 3.64 -5.56 -0.71
N VAL A 319 3.70 -4.91 0.45
CA VAL A 319 3.22 -5.53 1.70
C VAL A 319 1.70 -5.57 1.64
N ALA A 320 1.10 -6.73 1.36
CA ALA A 320 -0.34 -6.83 1.18
C ALA A 320 -1.13 -7.16 2.46
N ALA A 321 -0.46 -7.63 3.51
CA ALA A 321 -1.11 -8.09 4.74
C ALA A 321 -1.09 -7.03 5.85
N HIS A 322 -2.18 -6.99 6.61
CA HIS A 322 -2.30 -6.18 7.82
C HIS A 322 -1.90 -6.92 9.10
N SER A 323 -1.52 -6.13 10.11
CA SER A 323 -1.26 -6.57 11.49
C SER A 323 -2.53 -6.96 12.21
N PRO A 324 -2.46 -7.97 13.10
CA PRO A 324 -3.39 -8.08 14.19
C PRO A 324 -2.98 -7.29 15.45
N TYR A 325 -1.77 -6.71 15.51
CA TYR A 325 -1.20 -6.02 16.67
C TYR A 325 -1.30 -4.49 16.55
N PRO A 326 -1.99 -3.81 17.48
CA PRO A 326 -2.20 -2.36 17.40
C PRO A 326 -0.94 -1.48 17.51
N ASP A 327 0.19 -2.02 17.98
CA ASP A 327 1.42 -1.24 18.13
C ASP A 327 2.30 -1.20 16.86
N ASP A 328 1.84 -1.85 15.80
CA ASP A 328 2.59 -1.94 14.56
C ASP A 328 2.07 -0.99 13.51
N ILE A 329 2.94 -0.57 12.58
CA ILE A 329 2.52 0.41 11.58
C ILE A 329 1.50 -0.16 10.61
N MET A 330 1.62 -1.46 10.30
CA MET A 330 0.72 -2.15 9.36
C MET A 330 -0.58 -2.62 10.02
N TYR A 331 -0.93 -2.13 11.22
CA TYR A 331 -2.26 -2.37 11.80
C TYR A 331 -3.34 -1.63 11.00
N PHE A 332 -4.42 -2.33 10.68
CA PHE A 332 -5.43 -1.86 9.70
C PHE A 332 -6.33 -0.72 10.18
N GLU A 333 -6.25 -0.30 11.45
CA GLU A 333 -7.04 0.80 12.00
C GLU A 333 -6.14 1.87 12.60
N GLU A 334 -6.57 3.14 12.51
CA GLU A 334 -5.96 4.19 13.33
C GLU A 334 -6.16 3.85 14.81
N THR A 335 -5.06 3.84 15.56
CA THR A 335 -5.11 3.66 17.01
C THR A 335 -5.08 5.02 17.72
N ASN A 336 -5.45 5.04 19.00
CA ASN A 336 -5.37 6.25 19.80
C ASN A 336 -3.90 6.67 20.10
N HIS A 337 -2.92 5.86 19.69
CA HIS A 337 -1.50 6.14 19.86
C HIS A 337 -0.88 6.49 18.49
N ILE A 338 -0.08 7.54 18.45
CA ILE A 338 0.60 7.95 17.24
C ILE A 338 1.79 7.00 17.01
N ILE A 339 1.69 6.16 16.00
CA ILE A 339 2.76 5.25 15.55
C ILE A 339 3.39 5.85 14.30
N THR A 340 4.71 6.06 14.32
CA THR A 340 5.45 6.72 13.23
C THR A 340 6.67 5.94 12.77
N ARG A 341 6.82 4.70 13.23
CA ARG A 341 7.98 3.83 12.97
C ARG A 341 7.51 2.40 12.75
N MET A 342 8.30 1.64 12.00
CA MET A 342 8.05 0.21 11.82
C MET A 342 8.39 -0.54 13.10
N SER A 343 7.51 -1.45 13.52
CA SER A 343 7.84 -2.43 14.55
C SER A 343 8.84 -3.46 13.99
N GLN A 344 9.45 -4.27 14.87
CA GLN A 344 10.27 -5.40 14.41
C GLN A 344 9.48 -6.40 13.54
N ARG A 345 8.16 -6.53 13.76
CA ARG A 345 7.30 -7.41 12.95
C ARG A 345 7.08 -6.85 11.55
N ASP A 346 6.87 -5.54 11.43
CA ASP A 346 6.78 -4.86 10.13
C ASP A 346 8.09 -5.00 9.36
N ILE A 347 9.22 -4.76 10.03
CA ILE A 347 10.58 -4.89 9.45
C ILE A 347 10.81 -6.32 8.95
N ASN A 348 10.49 -7.34 9.76
CA ASN A 348 10.68 -8.73 9.36
C ASN A 348 9.81 -9.10 8.16
N THR A 349 8.58 -8.58 8.10
CA THR A 349 7.66 -8.79 6.97
C THR A 349 8.21 -8.15 5.70
N LEU A 350 8.67 -6.91 5.77
CA LEU A 350 9.25 -6.19 4.64
C LEU A 350 10.52 -6.89 4.13
N ASN A 351 11.44 -7.23 5.03
CA ASN A 351 12.68 -7.94 4.69
C ASN A 351 12.39 -9.29 4.03
N ARG A 352 11.41 -10.05 4.54
CA ARG A 352 11.02 -11.32 3.96
C ARG A 352 10.43 -11.16 2.56
N LEU A 353 9.57 -10.15 2.34
CA LEU A 353 9.05 -9.84 1.01
C LEU A 353 10.19 -9.60 0.01
N TYR A 354 11.12 -8.72 0.35
CA TYR A 354 12.22 -8.33 -0.54
C TYR A 354 13.34 -9.36 -0.66
N ALA A 355 13.40 -10.34 0.24
CA ALA A 355 14.23 -11.54 0.10
C ALA A 355 13.55 -12.68 -0.68
N SER A 356 12.23 -12.63 -0.87
CA SER A 356 11.46 -13.66 -1.55
C SER A 356 11.48 -13.46 -3.08
N PRO A 357 11.28 -14.52 -3.89
CA PRO A 357 11.24 -14.39 -5.34
C PRO A 357 10.17 -13.42 -5.84
N SER A 358 10.50 -12.61 -6.84
CA SER A 358 9.55 -11.73 -7.51
C SER A 358 8.77 -12.47 -8.60
N PHE A 359 7.62 -11.93 -9.02
CA PHE A 359 6.89 -12.45 -10.20
C PHE A 359 7.73 -12.51 -11.48
N ASN A 360 8.83 -11.76 -11.55
CA ASN A 360 9.68 -11.64 -12.74
C ASN A 360 10.97 -12.48 -12.68
N ASP A 361 11.20 -13.27 -11.61
CA ASP A 361 12.44 -14.03 -11.41
C ASP A 361 12.63 -15.30 -12.27
#